data_AF-A0A117Y0E0-F1
#
_entry.id   AF-A0A117Y0E0-F1
#
_cell.length_a   1.000
_cell.length_b   1.000
_cell.length_c   1.000
_cell.angle_alpha   90.00
_cell.angle_beta   90.00
_cell.angle_gamma   90.00
#
_symmetry.space_group_name_H-M   'P 1'
#
loop_
_entity.id
_entity.type
_entity.pdbx_description
1 polymer ?
#
loop_
_entity_poly.entity_id
_entity_poly.type
_entity_poly.pdbx_seq_one_letter_code
_entity_poly.pdbx_strand_id
1 'polypeptide(L)'
;MTPGLPALWGRLPACGEQIRHRTTVTQVHQWQHWLERHPDLLARLSGERASHALPWSFVLAPACSPFGDGRHVVGVMAGSCDRGGRRHPCIVCCTVPRRWLGRRLSEPRGVLFRMARLLAMHVPPRARQTGADTSVVTLHAQLDEIWSADHSLAWRLLNGRGRKAAALPATEDALPSERDADPALVLTGVPVAPWAEWPQCAARGDGGWFWQQDDRGGYVDCLRIAGAPACEAGAGFDVDELKSDADGRQRTVDFEQGLIHEHTGR
;
A
#
# COMPACT_ATOMS: atom_id res chain seq x y z
N MET A 1 -3.66 -3.87 10.69
CA MET A 1 -3.31 -2.48 10.32
C MET A 1 -3.76 -1.53 11.40
N THR A 2 -2.98 -0.48 11.72
CA THR A 2 -3.48 0.62 12.54
C THR A 2 -4.74 1.18 11.89
N PRO A 3 -5.92 1.08 12.54
CA PRO A 3 -7.17 1.48 11.90
C PRO A 3 -7.12 2.95 11.50
N GLY A 4 -7.48 3.25 10.25
CA GLY A 4 -7.68 4.62 9.81
C GLY A 4 -6.43 5.49 9.73
N LEU A 5 -5.23 4.93 9.59
CA LEU A 5 -4.03 5.67 9.18
C LEU A 5 -3.39 5.04 7.94
N PRO A 6 -2.77 5.83 7.04
CA PRO A 6 -2.05 5.30 5.88
C PRO A 6 -0.86 4.44 6.32
N ALA A 7 -0.78 3.25 5.75
CA ALA A 7 0.35 2.34 5.80
C ALA A 7 0.99 2.26 4.41
N LEU A 8 2.30 2.12 4.36
CA LEU A 8 3.10 2.06 3.13
C LEU A 8 3.89 0.76 3.08
N TRP A 9 3.94 0.14 1.90
CA TRP A 9 4.79 -1.00 1.62
C TRP A 9 5.20 -1.03 0.15
N GLY A 10 6.46 -1.31 -0.12
CA GLY A 10 6.94 -1.54 -1.48
C GLY A 10 8.38 -1.14 -1.68
N ARG A 11 8.72 -0.70 -2.88
CA ARG A 11 10.05 -0.19 -3.20
C ARG A 11 9.98 1.17 -3.86
N LEU A 12 10.97 2.01 -3.62
CA LEU A 12 11.13 3.30 -4.27
C LEU A 12 12.53 3.36 -4.90
N PRO A 13 12.71 4.04 -6.05
CA PRO A 13 14.01 4.13 -6.70
C PRO A 13 15.10 4.79 -5.84
N ALA A 14 14.69 5.70 -4.94
CA ALA A 14 15.59 6.34 -4.00
C ALA A 14 16.15 5.36 -2.96
N CYS A 15 15.46 4.26 -2.68
CA CYS A 15 15.78 3.30 -1.61
C CYS A 15 16.38 2.01 -2.18
N GLY A 16 17.46 1.51 -1.56
CA GLY A 16 18.00 0.18 -1.87
C GLY A 16 17.15 -0.94 -1.28
N GLU A 17 16.59 -0.72 -0.10
CA GLU A 17 15.78 -1.69 0.64
C GLU A 17 14.28 -1.50 0.40
N GLN A 18 13.52 -2.52 0.80
CA GLN A 18 12.06 -2.46 0.78
C GLN A 18 11.58 -1.54 1.91
N ILE A 19 10.73 -0.58 1.57
CA ILE A 19 10.16 0.37 2.51
C ILE A 19 8.91 -0.23 3.19
N ARG A 20 8.80 0.01 4.49
CA ARG A 20 7.64 -0.37 5.30
C ARG A 20 7.35 0.71 6.32
N HIS A 21 6.10 1.17 6.37
CA HIS A 21 5.63 2.11 7.38
C HIS A 21 4.22 1.73 7.81
N ARG A 22 4.01 1.52 9.12
CA ARG A 22 2.75 1.00 9.70
C ARG A 22 2.21 -0.29 9.04
N THR A 23 3.09 -1.04 8.39
CA THR A 23 2.81 -2.33 7.76
C THR A 23 3.61 -3.40 8.49
N THR A 24 2.93 -4.41 9.04
CA THR A 24 3.61 -5.55 9.70
C THR A 24 4.16 -6.55 8.67
N VAL A 25 5.05 -7.44 9.10
CA VAL A 25 5.57 -8.53 8.24
C VAL A 25 4.44 -9.42 7.72
N THR A 26 3.48 -9.77 8.56
CA THR A 26 2.29 -10.54 8.16
C THR A 26 1.52 -9.85 7.04
N GLN A 27 1.34 -8.53 7.13
CA GLN A 27 0.64 -7.76 6.11
C GLN A 27 1.41 -7.66 4.80
N VAL A 28 2.75 -7.65 4.85
CA VAL A 28 3.58 -7.75 3.66
C VAL A 28 3.30 -9.07 2.93
N HIS A 29 3.32 -10.20 3.64
CA HIS A 29 3.04 -11.50 3.05
C HIS A 29 1.61 -11.61 2.52
N GLN A 30 0.63 -11.08 3.25
CA GLN A 30 -0.76 -11.01 2.80
C GLN A 30 -0.90 -10.24 1.48
N TRP A 31 -0.21 -9.12 1.33
CA TRP A 31 -0.19 -8.37 0.07
C TRP A 31 0.52 -9.12 -1.05
N GLN A 32 1.66 -9.75 -0.79
CA GLN A 32 2.40 -10.53 -1.78
C GLN A 32 1.52 -11.66 -2.34
N HIS A 33 0.94 -12.48 -1.46
CA HIS A 33 0.05 -13.56 -1.84
C HIS A 33 -1.20 -13.05 -2.57
N TRP A 34 -1.75 -11.89 -2.15
CA TRP A 34 -2.88 -11.28 -2.84
C TRP A 34 -2.51 -10.83 -4.27
N LEU A 35 -1.35 -10.20 -4.47
CA LEU A 35 -0.88 -9.76 -5.79
C LEU A 35 -0.60 -10.93 -6.74
N GLU A 36 -0.04 -12.03 -6.23
CA GLU A 36 0.23 -13.25 -7.00
C GLU A 36 -1.06 -13.87 -7.58
N ARG A 37 -2.19 -13.73 -6.89
CA ARG A 37 -3.51 -14.18 -7.37
C ARG A 37 -4.14 -13.24 -8.39
N HIS A 38 -3.55 -12.08 -8.64
CA HIS A 38 -4.06 -11.06 -9.57
C HIS A 38 -3.01 -10.67 -10.62
N PRO A 39 -2.59 -11.62 -11.48
CA PRO A 39 -1.49 -11.44 -12.42
C PRO A 39 -1.72 -10.30 -13.41
N ASP A 40 -2.96 -10.04 -13.82
CA ASP A 40 -3.27 -8.92 -14.71
C ASP A 40 -3.02 -7.55 -14.08
N LEU A 41 -3.33 -7.41 -12.79
CA LEU A 41 -3.02 -6.20 -12.03
C LEU A 41 -1.51 -6.07 -11.84
N LEU A 42 -0.84 -7.17 -11.50
CA LEU A 42 0.62 -7.18 -11.34
C LEU A 42 1.34 -6.79 -12.64
N ALA A 43 0.93 -7.33 -13.79
CA ALA A 43 1.49 -6.98 -15.10
C ALA A 43 1.33 -5.49 -15.45
N ARG A 44 0.20 -4.88 -15.07
CA ARG A 44 -0.01 -3.42 -15.19
C ARG A 44 0.90 -2.64 -14.25
N LEU A 45 1.06 -3.08 -13.00
CA LEU A 45 1.97 -2.44 -12.03
C LEU A 45 3.45 -2.60 -12.41
N SER A 46 3.82 -3.69 -13.07
CA SER A 46 5.18 -3.91 -13.60
C SER A 46 5.51 -3.04 -14.82
N GLY A 47 4.49 -2.41 -15.43
CA GLY A 47 4.62 -1.61 -16.63
C GLY A 47 4.53 -2.41 -17.93
N GLU A 48 4.38 -3.73 -17.87
CA GLU A 48 4.31 -4.62 -19.06
C GLU A 48 3.06 -4.36 -19.90
N ARG A 49 1.96 -3.97 -19.25
CA ARG A 49 0.66 -3.69 -19.89
C ARG A 49 0.16 -2.27 -19.62
N ALA A 50 1.00 -1.39 -19.10
CA ALA A 50 0.59 -0.04 -18.73
C ALA A 50 0.70 0.90 -19.94
N SER A 51 -0.40 1.56 -20.30
CA SER A 51 -0.37 2.63 -21.31
C SER A 51 0.29 3.92 -20.77
N HIS A 52 0.36 4.09 -19.45
CA HIS A 52 0.96 5.23 -18.78
C HIS A 52 1.35 4.89 -17.32
N ALA A 53 2.22 5.70 -16.73
CA ALA A 53 2.78 5.46 -15.38
C ALA A 53 1.97 6.10 -14.23
N LEU A 54 0.65 6.23 -14.38
CA LEU A 54 -0.19 6.82 -13.32
C LEU A 54 -0.41 5.81 -12.18
N PRO A 55 -0.43 6.24 -10.90
CA PRO A 55 -0.85 5.36 -9.82
C PRO A 55 -2.33 5.01 -9.88
N TRP A 56 -2.65 3.76 -9.54
CA TRP A 56 -4.01 3.25 -9.37
C TRP A 56 -4.54 3.61 -7.99
N SER A 57 -5.62 4.39 -7.92
CA SER A 57 -6.45 4.43 -6.73
C SER A 57 -7.30 3.17 -6.66
N PHE A 58 -7.59 2.69 -5.45
CA PHE A 58 -8.35 1.45 -5.30
C PHE A 58 -9.24 1.40 -4.06
N VAL A 59 -10.23 0.52 -4.14
CA VAL A 59 -11.07 0.03 -3.05
C VAL A 59 -11.12 -1.49 -3.15
N LEU A 60 -10.85 -2.20 -2.06
CA LEU A 60 -11.10 -3.63 -1.88
C LEU A 60 -12.23 -3.80 -0.88
N ALA A 61 -13.30 -4.49 -1.28
CA ALA A 61 -14.32 -4.96 -0.35
C ALA A 61 -13.71 -5.95 0.66
N PRO A 62 -14.35 -6.17 1.82
CA PRO A 62 -13.86 -7.13 2.82
C PRO A 62 -13.58 -8.53 2.27
N ALA A 63 -14.41 -9.02 1.34
CA ALA A 63 -14.22 -10.32 0.69
C ALA A 63 -12.96 -10.34 -0.21
N CYS A 64 -12.67 -9.24 -0.90
CA CYS A 64 -11.50 -9.09 -1.76
C CYS A 64 -10.25 -8.59 -1.01
N SER A 65 -10.34 -8.30 0.29
CA SER A 65 -9.25 -7.71 1.08
C SER A 65 -8.17 -8.74 1.44
N PRO A 66 -6.87 -8.38 1.43
CA PRO A 66 -5.79 -9.26 1.87
C PRO A 66 -5.77 -9.50 3.39
N PHE A 67 -6.47 -8.69 4.20
CA PHE A 67 -6.28 -8.67 5.65
C PHE A 67 -7.32 -9.45 6.47
N GLY A 68 -8.44 -9.85 5.87
CA GLY A 68 -9.49 -10.63 6.56
C GLY A 68 -10.16 -9.92 7.75
N ASP A 69 -10.04 -8.59 7.88
CA ASP A 69 -10.49 -7.83 9.06
C ASP A 69 -11.95 -7.32 8.97
N GLY A 70 -12.71 -7.77 7.96
CA GLY A 70 -14.08 -7.35 7.73
C GLY A 70 -14.24 -5.90 7.28
N ARG A 71 -13.14 -5.17 7.01
CA ARG A 71 -13.16 -3.77 6.59
C ARG A 71 -12.79 -3.62 5.12
N HIS A 72 -13.15 -2.46 4.57
CA HIS A 72 -12.71 -2.12 3.23
C HIS A 72 -11.28 -1.62 3.30
N VAL A 73 -10.47 -1.99 2.32
CA VAL A 73 -9.13 -1.44 2.16
C VAL A 73 -9.17 -0.43 1.03
N VAL A 74 -8.72 0.78 1.29
CA VAL A 74 -8.59 1.82 0.27
C VAL A 74 -7.16 2.30 0.20
N GLY A 75 -6.76 2.80 -0.96
CA GLY A 75 -5.40 3.24 -1.11
C GLY A 75 -5.02 3.59 -2.53
N VAL A 76 -3.71 3.67 -2.74
CA VAL A 76 -3.08 3.90 -4.03
C VAL A 76 -1.96 2.89 -4.25
N MET A 77 -1.83 2.37 -5.45
CA MET A 77 -0.75 1.49 -5.88
C MET A 77 -0.07 2.07 -7.10
N ALA A 78 1.25 2.08 -7.12
CA ALA A 78 2.02 2.53 -8.27
C ALA A 78 3.03 1.47 -8.70
N GLY A 79 3.26 1.41 -10.01
CA GLY A 79 4.42 0.72 -10.54
C GLY A 79 5.69 1.42 -10.10
N SER A 80 6.59 0.68 -9.47
CA SER A 80 7.84 1.22 -8.93
C SER A 80 8.99 0.26 -9.20
N CYS A 81 10.18 0.62 -8.74
CA CYS A 81 11.34 -0.24 -8.74
C CYS A 81 12.22 0.02 -7.52
N ASP A 82 13.15 -0.88 -7.26
CA ASP A 82 14.26 -0.59 -6.36
C ASP A 82 15.33 0.28 -7.02
N ARG A 83 16.35 0.65 -6.24
CA ARG A 83 17.55 1.36 -6.73
C ARG A 83 18.25 0.62 -7.88
N GLY A 84 18.16 -0.71 -7.94
CA GLY A 84 18.70 -1.54 -9.01
C GLY A 84 17.80 -1.64 -10.24
N GLY A 85 16.65 -0.97 -10.26
CA GLY A 85 15.70 -0.99 -11.37
C GLY A 85 14.78 -2.21 -11.43
N ARG A 86 14.85 -3.14 -10.46
CA ARG A 86 13.94 -4.30 -10.44
C ARG A 86 12.54 -3.83 -10.07
N ARG A 87 11.56 -4.23 -10.87
CA ARG A 87 10.16 -3.84 -10.70
C ARG A 87 9.58 -4.42 -9.42
N HIS A 88 8.90 -3.56 -8.67
CA HIS A 88 8.14 -3.93 -7.49
C HIS A 88 7.11 -2.83 -7.22
N PRO A 89 5.84 -3.15 -6.93
CA PRO A 89 4.85 -2.11 -6.66
C PRO A 89 5.18 -1.33 -5.38
N CYS A 90 4.66 -0.10 -5.31
CA CYS A 90 4.59 0.68 -4.09
C CYS A 90 3.12 0.92 -3.74
N ILE A 91 2.72 0.52 -2.54
CA ILE A 91 1.33 0.49 -2.09
C ILE A 91 1.22 1.36 -0.85
N VAL A 92 0.31 2.35 -0.92
CA VAL A 92 -0.19 3.05 0.25
C VAL A 92 -1.62 2.59 0.49
N CYS A 93 -1.95 2.12 1.68
CA CYS A 93 -3.28 1.62 1.99
C CYS A 93 -3.70 1.89 3.43
N CYS A 94 -5.00 1.80 3.69
CA CYS A 94 -5.59 1.96 5.01
C CYS A 94 -6.97 1.27 5.03
N THR A 95 -7.45 0.94 6.23
CA THR A 95 -8.76 0.31 6.41
C THR A 95 -9.78 1.35 6.80
N VAL A 96 -10.94 1.29 6.16
CA VAL A 96 -12.03 2.25 6.34
C VAL A 96 -13.37 1.53 6.55
N PRO A 97 -14.29 2.13 7.32
CA PRO A 97 -15.65 1.61 7.43
C PRO A 97 -16.44 1.90 6.14
N ARG A 98 -17.44 1.08 5.83
CA ARG A 98 -18.30 1.21 4.63
C ARG A 98 -18.86 2.63 4.43
N ARG A 99 -19.28 3.30 5.52
CA ARG A 99 -19.83 4.68 5.49
C ARG A 99 -18.86 5.74 4.95
N TRP A 100 -17.55 5.46 5.00
CA TRP A 100 -16.51 6.36 4.51
C TRP A 100 -16.55 6.44 2.98
N LEU A 101 -16.76 5.30 2.31
CA LEU A 101 -16.75 5.19 0.85
C LEU A 101 -17.77 6.12 0.20
N GLY A 102 -19.02 6.08 0.66
CA GLY A 102 -20.10 6.92 0.11
C GLY A 102 -19.89 8.42 0.31
N ARG A 103 -19.09 8.83 1.30
CA ARG A 103 -18.82 10.26 1.55
C ARG A 103 -17.59 10.75 0.78
N ARG A 104 -16.58 9.91 0.57
CA ARG A 104 -15.26 10.32 0.09
C ARG A 104 -14.97 9.97 -1.37
N LEU A 105 -15.54 8.88 -1.89
CA LEU A 105 -15.24 8.43 -3.26
C LEU A 105 -15.95 9.24 -4.34
N SER A 106 -16.94 10.05 -3.98
CA SER A 106 -17.60 10.97 -4.92
C SER A 106 -16.80 12.25 -5.17
N GLU A 107 -15.74 12.52 -4.38
CA GLU A 107 -14.92 13.72 -4.53
C GLU A 107 -13.90 13.54 -5.68
N PRO A 108 -14.00 14.27 -6.81
CA PRO A 108 -13.15 14.03 -7.98
C PRO A 108 -11.65 14.21 -7.73
N ARG A 109 -11.29 15.02 -6.73
CA ARG A 109 -9.91 15.25 -6.26
C ARG A 109 -9.76 15.01 -4.76
N GLY A 110 -10.47 14.01 -4.25
CA GLY A 110 -10.45 13.63 -2.83
C GLY A 110 -9.13 13.03 -2.37
N VAL A 111 -9.15 12.40 -1.19
CA VAL A 111 -7.95 11.87 -0.53
C VAL A 111 -7.10 10.95 -1.43
N LEU A 112 -7.75 10.02 -2.14
CA LEU A 112 -7.06 8.99 -2.91
C LEU A 112 -6.39 9.60 -4.14
N PHE A 113 -7.04 10.57 -4.78
CA PHE A 113 -6.43 11.36 -5.84
C PHE A 113 -5.14 12.04 -5.34
N ARG A 114 -5.21 12.78 -4.23
CA ARG A 114 -4.04 13.50 -3.71
C ARG A 114 -2.91 12.55 -3.28
N MET A 115 -3.25 11.42 -2.67
CA MET A 115 -2.27 10.38 -2.35
C MET A 115 -1.63 9.78 -3.61
N ALA A 116 -2.41 9.55 -4.68
CA ALA A 116 -1.88 9.05 -5.94
C ALA A 116 -0.91 10.06 -6.57
N ARG A 117 -1.29 11.34 -6.59
CA ARG A 117 -0.45 12.42 -7.09
C ARG A 117 0.84 12.59 -6.29
N LEU A 118 0.77 12.45 -4.96
CA LEU A 118 1.95 12.44 -4.11
C LEU A 118 2.83 11.23 -4.41
N LEU A 119 2.28 10.01 -4.41
CA LEU A 119 3.04 8.79 -4.68
C LEU A 119 3.72 8.83 -6.07
N ALA A 120 3.06 9.43 -7.07
CA ALA A 120 3.61 9.61 -8.41
C ALA A 120 4.95 10.38 -8.42
N MET A 121 5.21 11.26 -7.45
CA MET A 121 6.47 11.99 -7.33
C MET A 121 7.64 11.13 -6.88
N HIS A 122 7.36 9.99 -6.23
CA HIS A 122 8.37 9.11 -5.64
C HIS A 122 8.61 7.84 -6.45
N VAL A 123 7.87 7.61 -7.53
CA VAL A 123 7.98 6.44 -8.41
C VAL A 123 8.38 6.86 -9.84
N PRO A 124 8.95 5.96 -10.67
CA PRO A 124 9.26 6.27 -12.05
C PRO A 124 8.01 6.69 -12.84
N PRO A 125 8.13 7.61 -13.81
CA PRO A 125 9.36 8.22 -14.30
C PRO A 125 9.85 9.42 -13.46
N ARG A 126 9.07 9.90 -12.49
CA ARG A 126 9.31 11.19 -11.81
C ARG A 126 10.26 11.11 -10.62
N ALA A 127 10.47 9.92 -10.07
CA ALA A 127 11.36 9.71 -8.92
C ALA A 127 12.77 10.25 -9.20
N ARG A 128 13.19 11.25 -8.42
CA ARG A 128 14.58 11.74 -8.42
C ARG A 128 15.41 10.95 -7.41
N GLN A 129 16.67 10.67 -7.75
CA GLN A 129 17.61 9.91 -6.90
C GLN A 129 18.25 10.76 -5.79
N THR A 130 17.48 11.64 -5.14
CA THR A 130 18.01 12.58 -4.14
C THR A 130 17.68 12.10 -2.72
N GLY A 131 18.67 12.08 -1.83
CA GLY A 131 18.53 11.93 -0.37
C GLY A 131 17.45 10.94 0.10
N ALA A 132 17.73 9.64 0.02
CA ALA A 132 16.75 8.57 0.20
C ALA A 132 15.94 8.65 1.52
N ASP A 133 16.63 8.82 2.65
CA ASP A 133 15.99 8.73 3.96
C ASP A 133 15.09 9.94 4.25
N THR A 134 15.56 11.14 3.94
CA THR A 134 14.78 12.38 4.06
C THR A 134 13.55 12.35 3.16
N SER A 135 13.67 11.78 1.96
CA SER A 135 12.56 11.65 1.00
C SER A 135 11.44 10.75 1.54
N VAL A 136 11.79 9.62 2.16
CA VAL A 136 10.81 8.67 2.73
C VAL A 136 10.11 9.24 3.96
N VAL A 137 10.86 9.89 4.86
CA VAL A 137 10.26 10.55 6.04
C VAL A 137 9.28 11.64 5.62
N THR A 138 9.66 12.43 4.60
CA THR A 138 8.79 13.48 4.04
C THR A 138 7.53 12.89 3.42
N LEU A 139 7.65 11.80 2.65
CA LEU A 139 6.51 11.09 2.08
C LEU A 139 5.52 10.63 3.16
N HIS A 140 6.00 10.01 4.24
CA HIS A 140 5.12 9.57 5.34
C HIS A 140 4.37 10.74 5.98
N ALA A 141 5.07 11.84 6.28
CA ALA A 141 4.45 13.02 6.88
C ALA A 141 3.38 13.64 5.97
N GLN A 142 3.65 13.73 4.65
CA GLN A 142 2.70 14.26 3.68
C GLN A 142 1.49 13.34 3.48
N LEU A 143 1.67 12.02 3.51
CA LEU A 143 0.56 11.06 3.49
C LEU A 143 -0.34 11.23 4.71
N ASP A 144 0.24 11.40 5.90
CA ASP A 144 -0.50 11.65 7.13
C ASP A 144 -1.25 12.97 7.10
N GLU A 145 -0.64 14.03 6.56
CA GLU A 145 -1.28 15.34 6.41
C GLU A 145 -2.49 15.27 5.48
N ILE A 146 -2.33 14.68 4.28
CA ILE A 146 -3.42 14.48 3.31
C ILE A 146 -4.57 13.70 3.95
N TRP A 147 -4.24 12.60 4.63
CA TRP A 147 -5.23 11.73 5.26
C TRP A 147 -5.97 12.41 6.42
N SER A 148 -5.23 13.15 7.25
CA SER A 148 -5.77 13.85 8.43
C SER A 148 -6.60 15.07 8.07
N ALA A 149 -6.24 15.80 7.01
CA ALA A 149 -7.04 16.91 6.49
C ALA A 149 -8.46 16.42 6.11
N ASP A 150 -8.55 15.24 5.49
CA ASP A 150 -9.83 14.65 5.11
C ASP A 150 -10.54 13.94 6.27
N HIS A 151 -9.84 13.38 7.25
CA HIS A 151 -10.50 12.84 8.43
C HIS A 151 -11.04 13.93 9.37
N SER A 152 -10.33 15.05 9.51
CA SER A 152 -10.70 16.18 10.37
C SER A 152 -11.87 17.01 9.83
N LEU A 153 -12.16 16.96 8.52
CA LEU A 153 -13.35 17.58 7.94
C LEU A 153 -14.67 16.99 8.46
N ALA A 154 -14.67 15.77 9.02
CA ALA A 154 -15.83 15.21 9.72
C ALA A 154 -16.09 15.87 11.08
N TRP A 155 -15.09 16.51 11.70
CA TRP A 155 -15.19 17.20 12.99
C TRP A 155 -15.38 18.73 12.81
N ARG A 156 -14.96 19.31 11.67
CA ARG A 156 -15.09 20.75 11.38
C ARG A 156 -16.51 21.21 11.04
N LEU A 157 -17.44 20.30 10.75
CA LEU A 157 -18.87 20.66 10.61
C LEU A 157 -19.57 20.86 11.96
N LEU A 158 -18.92 20.54 13.08
CA LEU A 158 -19.40 20.90 14.42
C LEU A 158 -18.82 22.24 14.90
N ASN A 159 -17.62 22.62 14.44
CA ASN A 159 -16.97 23.88 14.83
C ASN A 159 -16.64 24.71 13.59
N GLY A 160 -17.58 25.60 13.22
CA GLY A 160 -17.52 26.47 12.05
C GLY A 160 -16.36 27.46 12.03
N ARG A 161 -15.17 27.02 11.61
CA ARG A 161 -14.09 27.89 11.14
C ARG A 161 -13.46 27.31 9.88
N GLY A 162 -13.87 27.88 8.75
CA GLY A 162 -13.23 27.64 7.46
C GLY A 162 -11.78 28.10 7.49
N ARG A 163 -10.87 27.22 7.08
CA ARG A 163 -9.52 27.59 6.66
C ARG A 163 -9.28 27.03 5.27
N LYS A 164 -8.71 27.89 4.41
CA LYS A 164 -8.36 27.68 3.01
C LYS A 164 -7.72 26.32 2.78
N ALA A 165 -8.14 25.66 1.70
CA ALA A 165 -7.48 24.47 1.16
C ALA A 165 -5.98 24.75 1.03
N ALA A 166 -5.14 23.89 1.60
CA ALA A 166 -3.71 23.92 1.36
C ALA A 166 -3.50 23.68 -0.14
N ALA A 167 -3.07 24.74 -0.84
CA ALA A 167 -2.59 24.62 -2.20
C ALA A 167 -1.31 23.79 -2.17
N LEU A 168 -1.27 22.73 -2.98
CA LEU A 168 0.00 22.11 -3.36
C LEU A 168 0.91 23.21 -3.92
N PRO A 169 2.23 23.21 -3.62
CA PRO A 169 3.13 24.20 -4.17
C PRO A 169 3.10 24.11 -5.70
N ALA A 170 2.63 25.20 -6.33
CA ALA A 170 2.78 25.42 -7.75
C ALA A 170 4.26 25.78 -7.98
N THR A 171 5.01 24.82 -8.51
CA THR A 171 6.37 25.06 -8.99
C THR A 171 6.24 25.52 -10.44
N GLU A 172 6.28 26.84 -10.67
CA GLU A 172 6.38 27.41 -12.02
C GLU A 172 7.85 27.69 -12.39
N ASP A 173 8.11 27.57 -13.69
CA ASP A 173 9.28 27.97 -14.48
C ASP A 173 10.59 27.21 -14.34
N ALA A 174 10.57 25.96 -14.81
CA ALA A 174 11.65 25.42 -15.62
C ALA A 174 11.03 24.60 -16.76
N LEU A 175 11.49 24.77 -18.01
CA LEU A 175 11.10 23.91 -19.12
C LEU A 175 11.33 22.45 -18.70
N PRO A 176 10.26 21.64 -18.55
CA PRO A 176 10.42 20.26 -18.11
C PRO A 176 11.25 19.55 -19.16
N SER A 177 12.37 18.92 -18.76
CA SER A 177 12.93 17.87 -19.61
C SER A 177 11.81 16.86 -19.89
N GLU A 178 11.78 16.21 -21.06
CA GLU A 178 10.71 15.24 -21.40
C GLU A 178 10.52 14.13 -20.35
N ARG A 179 11.52 13.90 -19.47
CA ARG A 179 11.45 12.98 -18.31
C ARG A 179 10.72 13.56 -17.08
N ASP A 180 10.53 14.87 -17.01
CA ASP A 180 9.91 15.61 -15.90
C ASP A 180 8.44 15.96 -16.20
N ALA A 181 7.98 15.69 -17.43
CA ALA A 181 6.59 15.87 -17.80
C ALA A 181 5.71 14.87 -17.04
N ASP A 182 4.81 15.40 -16.23
CA ASP A 182 3.83 14.61 -15.52
C ASP A 182 2.92 13.87 -16.52
N PRO A 183 2.87 12.52 -16.50
CA PRO A 183 2.08 11.77 -17.46
C PRO A 183 0.58 12.10 -17.38
N ALA A 184 0.11 12.68 -16.28
CA ALA A 184 -1.27 13.08 -16.12
C ALA A 184 -1.66 14.31 -16.96
N LEU A 185 -0.69 15.18 -17.32
CA LEU A 185 -0.96 16.44 -18.05
C LEU A 185 -1.31 16.22 -19.53
N VAL A 186 -0.83 15.12 -20.11
CA VAL A 186 -1.06 14.78 -21.53
C VAL A 186 -2.28 13.88 -21.74
N LEU A 187 -2.93 13.47 -20.65
CA LEU A 187 -4.10 12.61 -20.66
C LEU A 187 -5.36 13.46 -20.47
N THR A 188 -6.45 13.06 -21.10
CA THR A 188 -7.76 13.69 -20.90
C THR A 188 -8.73 12.63 -20.42
N GLY A 189 -8.96 12.63 -19.11
CA GLY A 189 -9.91 11.73 -18.47
C GLY A 189 -11.35 12.21 -18.60
N VAL A 190 -12.28 11.28 -18.37
CA VAL A 190 -13.72 11.57 -18.37
C VAL A 190 -14.20 11.92 -16.95
N PRO A 191 -15.17 12.82 -16.77
CA PRO A 191 -15.62 13.23 -15.42
C PRO A 191 -16.50 12.18 -14.73
N VAL A 192 -16.99 11.18 -15.48
CA VAL A 192 -17.93 10.16 -14.98
C VAL A 192 -17.15 8.92 -14.60
N ALA A 193 -17.42 8.40 -13.40
CA ALA A 193 -16.82 7.16 -12.95
C ALA A 193 -17.24 5.99 -13.87
N PRO A 194 -16.34 5.02 -14.12
CA PRO A 194 -16.56 3.97 -15.12
C PRO A 194 -17.54 2.88 -14.65
N TRP A 195 -18.00 2.92 -13.40
CA TRP A 195 -18.92 1.93 -12.84
C TRP A 195 -20.29 2.53 -12.59
N ALA A 196 -21.32 1.77 -12.96
CA ALA A 196 -22.70 2.09 -12.59
C ALA A 196 -22.83 2.19 -11.06
N GLU A 197 -23.65 3.15 -10.61
CA GLU A 197 -23.89 3.42 -9.19
C GLU A 197 -22.60 3.68 -8.38
N TRP A 198 -21.61 4.33 -8.98
CA TRP A 198 -20.45 4.77 -8.22
C TRP A 198 -20.84 5.90 -7.25
N PRO A 199 -20.41 5.87 -5.97
CA PRO A 199 -19.55 4.87 -5.31
C PRO A 199 -20.31 3.77 -4.55
N GLN A 200 -21.64 3.70 -4.64
CA GLN A 200 -22.47 2.73 -3.93
C GLN A 200 -22.13 1.28 -4.28
N CYS A 201 -21.77 1.00 -5.54
CA CYS A 201 -21.37 -0.33 -5.97
C CYS A 201 -20.13 -0.83 -5.21
N ALA A 202 -19.14 0.03 -4.95
CA ALA A 202 -17.94 -0.31 -4.17
C ALA A 202 -18.24 -0.58 -2.68
N ALA A 203 -19.31 0.02 -2.16
CA ALA A 203 -19.73 -0.17 -0.78
C ALA A 203 -20.65 -1.39 -0.56
N ARG A 204 -21.21 -1.96 -1.63
CA ARG A 204 -22.16 -3.08 -1.60
C ARG A 204 -21.59 -4.37 -2.17
N GLY A 205 -20.69 -4.27 -3.15
CA GLY A 205 -20.09 -5.42 -3.80
C GLY A 205 -19.03 -6.11 -2.96
N ASP A 206 -18.53 -7.20 -3.50
CA ASP A 206 -17.54 -8.11 -2.91
C ASP A 206 -16.17 -8.06 -3.60
N GLY A 207 -16.01 -7.22 -4.62
CA GLY A 207 -14.82 -7.15 -5.47
C GLY A 207 -13.79 -6.08 -5.08
N GLY A 208 -12.93 -5.79 -6.05
CA GLY A 208 -11.97 -4.70 -6.03
C GLY A 208 -12.20 -3.74 -7.20
N TRP A 209 -12.16 -2.44 -6.93
CA TRP A 209 -12.32 -1.37 -7.92
C TRP A 209 -11.04 -0.56 -7.97
N PHE A 210 -10.49 -0.39 -9.18
CA PHE A 210 -9.23 0.31 -9.41
C PHE A 210 -9.44 1.34 -10.51
N TRP A 211 -8.96 2.56 -10.29
CA TRP A 211 -9.02 3.63 -11.28
C TRP A 211 -7.76 4.48 -11.30
N GLN A 212 -7.48 5.09 -12.44
CA GLN A 212 -6.43 6.09 -12.62
C GLN A 212 -7.08 7.42 -13.02
N GLN A 213 -6.45 8.53 -12.65
CA GLN A 213 -6.97 9.88 -12.94
C GLN A 213 -5.90 10.77 -13.56
N ASP A 214 -6.32 11.65 -14.49
CA ASP A 214 -5.50 12.72 -15.07
C ASP A 214 -5.19 13.83 -14.06
N ASP A 215 -4.54 14.92 -14.49
CA ASP A 215 -4.19 16.06 -13.62
C ASP A 215 -5.44 16.79 -13.09
N ARG A 216 -6.57 16.66 -13.80
CA ARG A 216 -7.84 17.31 -13.50
C ARG A 216 -8.79 16.46 -12.66
N GLY A 217 -8.45 15.21 -12.39
CA GLY A 217 -9.31 14.26 -11.68
C GLY A 217 -10.30 13.52 -12.58
N GLY A 218 -10.18 13.63 -13.91
CA GLY A 218 -10.92 12.80 -14.85
C GLY A 218 -10.40 11.36 -14.85
N TYR A 219 -11.29 10.39 -14.99
CA TYR A 219 -10.96 8.96 -15.04
C TYR A 219 -10.33 8.61 -16.39
N VAL A 220 -9.17 7.95 -16.37
CA VAL A 220 -8.41 7.58 -17.58
C VAL A 220 -8.44 6.08 -17.85
N ASP A 221 -8.29 5.27 -16.81
CA ASP A 221 -8.34 3.81 -16.90
C ASP A 221 -9.04 3.24 -15.68
N CYS A 222 -9.56 2.02 -15.82
CA CYS A 222 -10.28 1.32 -14.78
C CYS A 222 -10.11 -0.20 -14.88
N LEU A 223 -10.15 -0.84 -13.73
CA LEU A 223 -10.13 -2.29 -13.61
C LEU A 223 -11.08 -2.71 -12.48
N ARG A 224 -11.78 -3.82 -12.69
CA ARG A 224 -12.54 -4.50 -11.65
C ARG A 224 -12.02 -5.90 -11.46
N ILE A 225 -11.82 -6.30 -10.21
CA ILE A 225 -11.51 -7.67 -9.82
C ILE A 225 -12.74 -8.22 -9.10
N ALA A 226 -13.16 -9.44 -9.44
CA ALA A 226 -14.25 -10.11 -8.73
C ALA A 226 -13.85 -10.42 -7.28
N GLY A 227 -14.83 -10.57 -6.39
CA GLY A 227 -14.56 -11.11 -5.06
C GLY A 227 -13.97 -12.52 -5.19
N ALA A 228 -12.73 -12.70 -4.75
CA ALA A 228 -12.24 -14.03 -4.41
C ALA A 228 -12.65 -14.27 -2.95
N PRO A 229 -13.09 -15.47 -2.55
CA PRO A 229 -13.34 -15.75 -1.14
C PRO A 229 -12.07 -15.42 -0.35
N ALA A 230 -12.22 -14.59 0.69
CA ALA A 230 -11.13 -14.30 1.61
C ALA A 230 -10.57 -15.65 2.09
N CYS A 231 -9.26 -15.87 1.91
CA CYS A 231 -8.61 -17.06 2.43
C CYS A 231 -8.99 -17.21 3.91
N GLU A 232 -9.37 -18.42 4.30
CA GLU A 232 -9.45 -18.83 5.68
C GLU A 232 -8.18 -18.34 6.37
N ALA A 233 -8.30 -17.29 7.18
CA ALA A 233 -7.24 -16.90 8.07
C ALA A 233 -6.97 -18.14 8.91
N GLY A 234 -5.80 -18.75 8.74
CA GLY A 234 -5.45 -20.03 9.35
C GLY A 234 -5.92 -20.10 10.79
N ALA A 235 -7.06 -20.76 10.99
CA ALA A 235 -7.47 -21.32 12.25
C ALA A 235 -6.61 -22.57 12.41
N GLY A 236 -5.76 -22.59 13.44
CA GLY A 236 -4.94 -23.76 13.76
C GLY A 236 -3.47 -23.46 14.05
N PHE A 237 -3.20 -22.56 15.00
CA PHE A 237 -2.10 -22.79 15.94
C PHE A 237 -2.72 -22.79 17.35
N ASP A 238 -3.55 -23.80 17.63
CA ASP A 238 -3.67 -24.33 18.99
C ASP A 238 -2.33 -25.05 19.26
N VAL A 239 -1.48 -24.55 20.15
CA VAL A 239 -1.57 -24.75 21.61
C VAL A 239 -1.79 -26.23 21.93
N ASP A 240 -0.74 -27.03 21.73
CA ASP A 240 -0.55 -28.23 22.54
C ASP A 240 0.95 -28.56 22.62
N GLU A 241 1.60 -28.02 23.66
CA GLU A 241 2.60 -28.76 24.44
C GLU A 241 3.04 -27.88 25.61
N LEU A 242 2.27 -27.93 26.69
CA LEU A 242 2.81 -27.66 28.01
C LEU A 242 2.35 -28.77 28.96
N LYS A 243 3.35 -29.49 29.47
CA LYS A 243 3.34 -30.33 30.68
C LYS A 243 2.74 -31.72 30.55
N SER A 244 3.65 -32.68 30.37
CA SER A 244 3.58 -33.94 31.11
C SER A 244 4.85 -34.05 31.95
N ASP A 245 4.80 -33.52 33.16
CA ASP A 245 5.73 -33.86 34.24
C ASP A 245 5.12 -35.01 35.06
N ALA A 246 6.01 -35.85 35.60
CA ALA A 246 5.82 -36.88 36.62
C ALA A 246 5.56 -38.33 36.14
N ASP A 247 6.66 -39.03 35.80
CA ASP A 247 7.14 -40.22 36.53
C ASP A 247 8.58 -40.48 36.01
N GLY A 248 9.67 -40.52 36.78
CA GLY A 248 9.85 -41.05 38.10
C GLY A 248 10.82 -42.24 38.06
N ARG A 249 12.12 -42.06 37.74
CA ARG A 249 13.21 -42.83 38.37
C ARG A 249 14.64 -42.40 38.01
N GLN A 250 15.40 -42.23 39.08
CA GLN A 250 16.84 -42.01 39.16
C GLN A 250 17.69 -43.05 38.40
N ARG A 251 18.81 -42.59 37.83
CA ARG A 251 20.12 -43.24 38.02
C ARG A 251 21.27 -42.25 37.75
N THR A 252 21.88 -41.84 38.85
CA THR A 252 23.26 -41.38 39.00
C THR A 252 24.27 -42.34 38.39
N VAL A 253 25.28 -41.86 37.66
CA VAL A 253 26.69 -42.28 37.80
C VAL A 253 27.61 -41.13 37.33
N ASP A 254 28.56 -40.78 38.20
CA ASP A 254 29.68 -39.85 38.02
C ASP A 254 30.88 -40.46 37.26
N PHE A 255 31.88 -39.59 36.97
CA PHE A 255 33.28 -39.85 36.60
C PHE A 255 33.52 -40.34 35.14
N GLU A 256 34.54 -39.88 34.40
CA GLU A 256 35.91 -39.55 34.83
C GLU A 256 36.65 -38.70 33.79
N GLN A 257 37.64 -37.94 34.26
CA GLN A 257 38.62 -37.19 33.47
C GLN A 257 39.63 -38.13 32.79
N GLY A 258 40.19 -37.73 31.64
CA GLY A 258 41.27 -38.45 30.98
C GLY A 258 41.98 -37.61 29.92
N LEU A 259 43.05 -36.97 30.34
CA LEU A 259 43.99 -36.15 29.59
C LEU A 259 44.97 -37.08 28.82
N ILE A 260 45.61 -36.57 27.75
CA ILE A 260 47.03 -36.82 27.32
C ILE A 260 47.29 -37.22 25.83
N HIS A 261 48.20 -36.43 25.24
CA HIS A 261 49.22 -36.59 24.16
C HIS A 261 48.92 -36.57 22.65
N GLU A 262 49.30 -35.43 22.04
CA GLU A 262 50.43 -35.20 21.10
C GLU A 262 51.08 -36.34 20.28
N HIS A 263 51.45 -35.91 19.06
CA HIS A 263 52.59 -36.31 18.22
C HIS A 263 52.63 -37.71 17.59
N THR A 264 52.55 -37.77 16.25
CA THR A 264 53.76 -37.83 15.39
C THR A 264 53.43 -37.56 13.92
N GLY A 265 54.29 -36.83 13.23
CA GLY A 265 54.23 -36.66 11.78
C GLY A 265 54.94 -37.77 11.02
N ARG A 266 54.70 -37.79 9.71
CA ARG A 266 55.65 -38.18 8.65
C ARG A 266 55.22 -37.51 7.36
#